data_AF-A0A7J6TS95-F1
#
_entry.id   AF-A0A7J6TS95-F1
#
_cell.length_a   1.000
_cell.length_b   1.000
_cell.length_c   1.000
_cell.angle_alpha   90.00
_cell.angle_beta   90.00
_cell.angle_gamma   90.00
#
_symmetry.space_group_name_H-M   'P 1'
#
loop_
_entity.id
_entity.type
_entity.pdbx_description
1 polymer ?
#
loop_
_entity_poly.entity_id
_entity_poly.type
_entity_poly.pdbx_seq_one_letter_code
_entity_poly.pdbx_strand_id
1 'polypeptide(L)'
;MVRGSFPKLTAAQIVEVLKEDFAVIVPPNLKASILALQPEDLSACPAEVLRVTFDALLVGALDLTEDQLNVPSEFLGQRAAHESTTPSMLMSRQVKWTYVYLLRAAEHIRSVCPPVAISSVVSPYEDTKRTRMLVSALINYIRYKYIVLTQPKISSIEQMRADEEDMLIETQEKVERSKRALLDVEATRERLKPALTKVKHDRKVLDEELRTLGQTKEALTTSIEEHERVKAELTAESSERRQVIEAKKEELKHVTSLVVENPEKVVEKHKKSEEREAALRRTLDEKLAKLSAVRERTSDWRETNGRFGGLMKKARGIRADRAKMEE
;
A
#
# COMPACT_ATOMS: atom_id res chain seq x y z
N MET A 1 -10.97 -72.00 -51.55
CA MET A 1 -11.15 -70.75 -50.77
C MET A 1 -12.64 -70.51 -50.62
N VAL A 2 -13.18 -70.61 -49.41
CA VAL A 2 -14.59 -70.29 -49.15
C VAL A 2 -14.73 -68.78 -49.30
N ARG A 3 -15.51 -68.31 -50.29
CA ARG A 3 -15.90 -66.89 -50.35
C ARG A 3 -16.64 -66.60 -49.04
N GLY A 4 -16.07 -65.79 -48.16
CA GLY A 4 -16.73 -65.41 -46.92
C GLY A 4 -18.09 -64.82 -47.25
N SER A 5 -19.16 -65.35 -46.65
CA SER A 5 -20.49 -64.77 -46.78
C SER A 5 -20.72 -63.82 -45.62
N PHE A 6 -20.95 -62.55 -45.90
CA PHE A 6 -21.46 -61.58 -44.93
C PHE A 6 -23.00 -61.58 -44.96
N PRO A 7 -23.66 -61.17 -43.86
CA PRO A 7 -25.11 -60.99 -43.83
C PRO A 7 -25.53 -59.98 -44.89
N LYS A 8 -26.40 -60.40 -45.81
CA LYS A 8 -26.98 -59.52 -46.83
C LYS A 8 -28.17 -58.81 -46.21
N LEU A 9 -28.06 -57.50 -46.04
CA LEU A 9 -29.11 -56.69 -45.43
C LEU A 9 -30.20 -56.41 -46.46
N THR A 10 -31.45 -56.40 -46.02
CA THR A 10 -32.57 -55.90 -46.81
C THR A 10 -32.48 -54.38 -46.94
N ALA A 11 -33.24 -53.79 -47.87
CA ALA A 11 -33.28 -52.34 -48.00
C ALA A 11 -33.71 -51.63 -46.70
N ALA A 12 -34.71 -52.19 -46.01
CA ALA A 12 -35.16 -51.69 -44.71
C ALA A 12 -34.07 -51.74 -43.65
N GLN A 13 -33.36 -52.88 -43.54
CA GLN A 13 -32.26 -53.04 -42.60
C GLN A 13 -31.11 -52.07 -42.91
N ILE A 14 -30.78 -51.84 -44.18
CA ILE A 14 -29.75 -50.86 -44.57
C ILE A 14 -30.14 -49.46 -44.10
N VAL A 15 -31.39 -49.03 -44.32
CA VAL A 15 -31.86 -47.71 -43.89
C VAL A 15 -31.83 -47.58 -42.37
N GLU A 16 -32.31 -48.58 -41.65
CA GLU A 16 -32.29 -48.62 -40.18
C GLU A 16 -30.85 -48.46 -39.66
N VAL A 17 -29.91 -49.26 -40.17
CA VAL A 17 -28.50 -49.18 -39.78
C VAL A 17 -27.91 -47.79 -40.08
N LEU A 18 -28.20 -47.22 -41.25
CA LEU A 18 -27.68 -45.91 -41.63
C LEU A 18 -28.21 -44.79 -40.73
N LYS A 19 -29.48 -44.88 -40.29
CA LYS A 19 -30.12 -43.87 -39.44
C LYS A 19 -29.74 -43.99 -37.97
N GLU A 20 -29.54 -45.21 -37.48
CA GLU A 20 -29.26 -45.45 -36.06
C GLU A 20 -27.76 -45.49 -35.79
N ASP A 21 -27.05 -46.45 -36.39
CA ASP A 21 -25.65 -46.72 -36.08
C ASP A 21 -24.70 -45.71 -36.71
N PHE A 22 -25.02 -45.21 -37.91
CA PHE A 22 -24.11 -44.37 -38.71
C PHE A 22 -24.37 -42.86 -38.53
N ALA A 23 -25.49 -42.45 -37.94
CA ALA A 23 -25.81 -41.04 -37.73
C ALA A 23 -24.85 -40.29 -36.79
N VAL A 24 -23.99 -41.02 -36.07
CA VAL A 24 -22.91 -40.48 -35.22
C VAL A 24 -21.62 -40.23 -36.02
N ILE A 25 -21.38 -41.01 -37.07
CA ILE A 25 -20.11 -41.01 -37.84
C ILE A 25 -20.22 -40.10 -39.08
N VAL A 26 -21.43 -39.90 -39.59
CA VAL A 26 -21.67 -39.16 -40.83
C VAL A 26 -21.57 -37.63 -40.62
N PRO A 27 -20.94 -36.89 -41.54
CA PRO A 27 -20.87 -35.43 -41.49
C PRO A 27 -22.26 -34.74 -41.48
N PRO A 28 -22.37 -33.54 -40.88
CA PRO A 28 -23.65 -32.84 -40.73
C PRO A 28 -24.42 -32.64 -42.05
N ASN A 29 -23.71 -32.35 -43.14
CA ASN A 29 -24.32 -32.08 -44.44
C ASN A 29 -24.95 -33.31 -45.10
N LEU A 30 -24.47 -34.52 -44.78
CA LEU A 30 -25.05 -35.77 -45.26
C LEU A 30 -26.13 -36.31 -44.32
N LYS A 31 -26.14 -35.88 -43.05
CA LYS A 31 -27.05 -36.37 -42.00
C LYS A 31 -28.52 -36.15 -42.35
N ALA A 32 -28.88 -34.97 -42.84
CA ALA A 32 -30.26 -34.66 -43.23
C ALA A 32 -30.75 -35.57 -44.37
N SER A 33 -29.90 -35.81 -45.36
CA SER A 33 -30.22 -36.69 -46.49
C SER A 33 -30.33 -38.16 -46.07
N ILE A 34 -29.50 -38.64 -45.14
CA ILE A 34 -29.61 -40.00 -44.59
C ILE A 34 -30.88 -40.19 -43.77
N LEU A 35 -31.25 -39.21 -42.94
CA LEU A 35 -32.47 -39.28 -42.14
C LEU A 35 -33.73 -39.30 -43.02
N ALA A 36 -33.67 -38.67 -44.19
CA ALA A 36 -34.75 -38.67 -45.17
C ALA A 36 -34.89 -39.99 -45.96
N LEU A 37 -33.84 -40.84 -46.01
CA LEU A 37 -33.83 -42.10 -46.77
C LEU A 37 -35.02 -43.00 -46.40
N GLN A 38 -35.73 -43.50 -47.41
CA GLN A 38 -36.75 -44.52 -47.25
C GLN A 38 -36.27 -45.87 -47.84
N PRO A 39 -36.75 -47.01 -47.32
CA PRO A 39 -36.41 -48.34 -47.86
C PRO A 39 -36.71 -48.49 -49.36
N GLU A 40 -37.74 -47.80 -49.84
CA GLU A 40 -38.17 -47.77 -51.24
C GLU A 40 -37.11 -47.11 -52.13
N ASP A 41 -36.37 -46.12 -51.61
CA ASP A 41 -35.31 -45.43 -52.34
C ASP A 41 -34.13 -46.36 -52.66
N LEU A 42 -33.81 -47.29 -51.76
CA LEU A 42 -32.77 -48.30 -52.00
C LEU A 42 -33.26 -49.46 -52.89
N SER A 43 -34.58 -49.58 -53.07
CA SER A 43 -35.18 -50.57 -53.97
C SER A 43 -35.30 -50.02 -55.39
N ALA A 44 -35.61 -48.72 -55.53
CA ALA A 44 -35.62 -47.98 -56.78
C ALA A 44 -34.21 -47.52 -57.21
N CYS A 45 -33.26 -47.41 -56.28
CA CYS A 45 -31.85 -47.00 -56.50
C CYS A 45 -31.65 -45.68 -57.27
N PRO A 46 -32.23 -44.53 -56.86
CA PRO A 46 -31.85 -43.25 -57.44
C PRO A 46 -30.35 -42.99 -57.34
N ALA A 47 -29.69 -42.66 -58.45
CA ALA A 47 -28.24 -42.46 -58.48
C ALA A 47 -27.76 -41.42 -57.47
N GLU A 48 -28.51 -40.34 -57.27
CA GLU A 48 -28.19 -39.30 -56.30
C GLU A 48 -28.30 -39.79 -54.86
N VAL A 49 -29.37 -40.51 -54.54
CA VAL A 49 -29.64 -41.07 -53.21
C VAL A 49 -28.62 -42.14 -52.85
N LEU A 50 -28.28 -42.99 -53.82
CA LEU A 50 -27.27 -44.02 -53.64
C LEU A 50 -25.87 -43.42 -53.47
N ARG A 51 -25.56 -42.32 -54.18
CA ARG A 51 -24.29 -41.62 -53.99
C ARG A 51 -24.16 -41.08 -52.57
N VAL A 52 -25.19 -40.39 -52.06
CA VAL A 52 -25.21 -39.92 -50.66
C VAL A 52 -24.99 -41.10 -49.70
N THR A 53 -25.63 -42.24 -49.99
CA THR A 53 -25.45 -43.47 -49.19
C THR A 53 -24.01 -43.98 -49.24
N PHE A 54 -23.36 -43.98 -50.41
CA PHE A 54 -21.96 -44.38 -50.53
C PHE A 54 -21.00 -43.40 -49.85
N ASP A 55 -21.19 -42.10 -50.02
CA ASP A 55 -20.32 -41.09 -49.41
C ASP A 55 -20.36 -41.22 -47.88
N ALA A 56 -21.55 -41.46 -47.30
CA ALA A 56 -21.71 -41.74 -45.88
C ALA A 56 -20.98 -43.00 -45.40
N LEU A 57 -21.07 -44.09 -46.17
CA LEU A 57 -20.38 -45.34 -45.86
C LEU A 57 -18.86 -45.22 -46.03
N LEU A 58 -18.41 -44.44 -47.01
CA LEU A 58 -16.99 -44.23 -47.27
C LEU A 58 -16.32 -43.43 -46.16
N VAL A 59 -17.02 -42.45 -45.56
CA VAL A 59 -16.55 -41.77 -44.34
C VAL A 59 -16.25 -42.77 -43.24
N GLY A 60 -17.20 -43.65 -42.92
CA GLY A 60 -16.98 -44.67 -41.89
C GLY A 60 -15.95 -45.73 -42.27
N ALA A 61 -15.88 -46.13 -43.54
CA ALA A 61 -14.97 -47.18 -43.99
C ALA A 61 -13.51 -46.71 -43.97
N LEU A 62 -13.25 -45.50 -44.47
CA LEU A 62 -11.91 -44.99 -44.75
C LEU A 62 -11.47 -43.84 -43.82
N ASP A 63 -12.30 -43.48 -42.82
CA ASP A 63 -12.09 -42.32 -41.92
C ASP A 63 -11.92 -41.00 -42.70
N LEU A 64 -12.68 -40.83 -43.78
CA LEU A 64 -12.60 -39.61 -44.59
C LEU A 64 -13.25 -38.44 -43.87
N THR A 65 -12.61 -37.28 -43.93
CA THR A 65 -13.25 -36.02 -43.54
C THR A 65 -14.19 -35.52 -44.64
N GLU A 66 -15.08 -34.61 -44.30
CA GLU A 66 -16.02 -34.01 -45.25
C GLU A 66 -15.32 -33.35 -46.45
N ASP A 67 -14.20 -32.67 -46.21
CA ASP A 67 -13.40 -32.04 -47.27
C ASP A 67 -12.76 -33.06 -48.21
N GLN A 68 -12.51 -34.29 -47.73
CA GLN A 68 -11.91 -35.37 -48.51
C GLN A 68 -12.92 -36.09 -49.41
N LEU A 69 -14.22 -36.00 -49.10
CA LEU A 69 -15.27 -36.49 -50.00
C LEU A 69 -15.39 -35.62 -51.25
N ASN A 70 -15.03 -34.34 -51.14
CA ASN A 70 -15.02 -33.43 -52.27
C ASN A 70 -13.83 -33.70 -53.19
N VAL A 71 -13.97 -33.27 -54.45
CA VAL A 71 -12.88 -33.30 -55.43
C VAL A 71 -11.72 -32.48 -54.86
N PRO A 72 -10.51 -33.03 -54.66
CA PRO A 72 -9.42 -32.26 -54.10
C PRO A 72 -9.10 -31.06 -54.99
N SER A 73 -8.81 -29.91 -54.36
CA SER A 73 -8.62 -28.61 -55.03
C SER A 73 -7.52 -28.63 -56.10
N GLU A 74 -6.52 -29.51 -55.95
CA GLU A 74 -5.44 -29.73 -56.90
C GLU A 74 -5.92 -30.34 -58.23
N PHE A 75 -7.01 -31.13 -58.19
CA PHE A 75 -7.65 -31.73 -59.38
C PHE A 75 -8.78 -30.86 -59.93
N LEU A 76 -9.20 -29.85 -59.17
CA LEU A 76 -9.94 -28.71 -59.66
C LEU A 76 -8.96 -27.76 -60.35
N GLY A 77 -8.34 -28.21 -61.46
CA GLY A 77 -7.32 -27.43 -62.18
C GLY A 77 -7.80 -25.99 -62.44
N GLN A 78 -6.87 -25.03 -62.63
CA GLN A 78 -7.09 -23.56 -62.65
C GLN A 78 -8.37 -23.01 -63.33
N ARG A 79 -9.02 -23.77 -64.21
CA ARG A 79 -10.35 -23.47 -64.77
C ARG A 79 -11.55 -23.64 -63.80
N ALA A 80 -11.43 -24.41 -62.72
CA ALA A 80 -12.50 -24.57 -61.73
C ALA A 80 -12.64 -23.36 -60.79
N ALA A 81 -11.59 -22.54 -60.69
CA ALA A 81 -11.61 -21.24 -60.01
C ALA A 81 -12.28 -20.14 -60.85
N HIS A 82 -12.61 -20.43 -62.12
CA HIS A 82 -13.43 -19.56 -62.95
C HIS A 82 -14.85 -20.15 -63.02
N GLU A 83 -15.84 -19.29 -62.81
CA GLU A 83 -17.28 -19.53 -62.54
C GLU A 83 -18.08 -20.30 -63.62
N SER A 84 -17.45 -21.19 -64.40
CA SER A 84 -18.08 -21.90 -65.52
C SER A 84 -18.04 -23.43 -65.41
N THR A 85 -17.73 -23.98 -64.24
CA THR A 85 -17.89 -25.44 -64.03
C THR A 85 -19.38 -25.73 -63.95
N THR A 86 -19.99 -26.18 -65.06
CA THR A 86 -21.40 -26.57 -65.07
C THR A 86 -21.65 -27.66 -64.01
N PRO A 87 -22.83 -27.66 -63.34
CA PRO A 87 -23.17 -28.66 -62.33
C PRO A 87 -22.92 -30.10 -62.80
N SER A 88 -23.14 -30.40 -64.08
CA SER A 88 -22.86 -31.71 -64.69
C SER A 88 -21.38 -32.13 -64.66
N MET A 89 -20.43 -31.19 -64.83
CA MET A 89 -18.99 -31.47 -64.77
C MET A 89 -18.51 -31.71 -63.34
N LEU A 90 -19.05 -30.98 -62.36
CA LEU A 90 -18.79 -31.21 -60.94
C LEU A 90 -19.33 -32.57 -60.50
N MET A 91 -20.57 -32.89 -60.90
CA MET A 91 -21.18 -34.20 -60.64
C MET A 91 -20.37 -35.34 -61.26
N SER A 92 -19.88 -35.20 -62.50
CA SER A 92 -19.03 -36.20 -63.16
C SER A 92 -17.71 -36.46 -62.41
N ARG A 93 -17.08 -35.39 -61.89
CA ARG A 93 -15.84 -35.50 -61.10
C ARG A 93 -16.09 -36.13 -59.74
N GLN A 94 -17.16 -35.74 -59.06
CA GLN A 94 -17.54 -36.31 -57.77
C GLN A 94 -17.85 -37.80 -57.87
N VAL A 95 -18.59 -38.21 -58.91
CA VAL A 95 -18.87 -39.62 -59.20
C VAL A 95 -17.59 -40.43 -59.44
N LYS A 96 -16.60 -39.86 -60.14
CA LYS A 96 -15.30 -40.50 -60.34
C LYS A 96 -14.55 -40.69 -59.02
N TRP A 97 -14.63 -39.73 -58.10
CA TRP A 97 -13.97 -39.82 -56.79
C TRP A 97 -14.67 -40.80 -55.85
N THR A 98 -16.00 -40.81 -55.78
CA THR A 98 -16.76 -41.84 -55.05
C THR A 98 -16.38 -43.24 -55.55
N TYR A 99 -16.22 -43.44 -56.86
CA TYR A 99 -15.75 -44.71 -57.42
C TYR A 99 -14.32 -45.08 -56.97
N VAL A 100 -13.39 -44.14 -56.97
CA VAL A 100 -12.01 -44.36 -56.48
C VAL A 100 -11.99 -44.75 -55.01
N TYR A 101 -12.78 -44.06 -54.17
CA TYR A 101 -12.90 -44.41 -52.76
C TYR A 101 -13.57 -45.75 -52.53
N LEU A 102 -14.57 -46.11 -53.34
CA LEU A 102 -15.17 -47.44 -53.29
C LEU A 102 -14.18 -48.54 -53.67
N LEU A 103 -13.29 -48.31 -54.66
CA LEU A 103 -12.21 -49.24 -54.98
C LEU A 103 -11.27 -49.43 -53.78
N ARG A 104 -10.85 -48.32 -53.16
CA ARG A 104 -9.98 -48.35 -51.97
C ARG A 104 -10.64 -49.04 -50.78
N ALA A 105 -11.90 -48.73 -50.49
CA ALA A 105 -12.67 -49.40 -49.46
C ALA A 105 -12.81 -50.89 -49.77
N ALA A 106 -13.05 -51.24 -51.04
CA ALA A 106 -13.17 -52.63 -51.49
C ALA A 106 -11.87 -53.44 -51.35
N GLU A 107 -10.69 -52.81 -51.39
CA GLU A 107 -9.41 -53.50 -51.11
C GLU A 107 -9.37 -54.07 -49.68
N HIS A 108 -9.92 -53.34 -48.71
CA HIS A 108 -9.99 -53.80 -47.31
C HIS A 108 -10.98 -54.97 -47.10
N ILE A 109 -11.92 -55.17 -48.04
CA ILE A 109 -12.96 -56.20 -47.98
C ILE A 109 -12.92 -57.16 -49.18
N ARG A 110 -11.76 -57.24 -49.86
CA ARG A 110 -11.59 -57.88 -51.17
C ARG A 110 -11.97 -59.36 -51.22
N SER A 111 -11.95 -60.06 -50.09
CA SER A 111 -12.32 -61.48 -49.97
C SER A 111 -13.82 -61.73 -49.94
N VAL A 112 -14.62 -60.70 -49.63
CA VAL A 112 -16.07 -60.79 -49.40
C VAL A 112 -16.87 -59.87 -50.33
N CYS A 113 -16.31 -58.76 -50.80
CA CYS A 113 -17.01 -57.78 -51.62
C CYS A 113 -17.14 -58.22 -53.10
N PRO A 114 -18.29 -58.04 -53.77
CA PRO A 114 -18.37 -58.16 -55.22
C PRO A 114 -17.45 -57.14 -55.90
N PRO A 115 -16.92 -57.41 -57.11
CA PRO A 115 -16.13 -56.43 -57.85
C PRO A 115 -16.89 -55.10 -57.98
N VAL A 116 -16.24 -53.99 -57.65
CA VAL A 116 -16.84 -52.65 -57.82
C VAL A 116 -16.73 -52.27 -59.30
N ALA A 117 -17.86 -51.99 -59.94
CA ALA A 117 -17.89 -51.45 -61.30
C ALA A 117 -18.27 -49.98 -61.26
N ILE A 118 -17.80 -49.19 -62.21
CA ILE A 118 -18.19 -47.77 -62.30
C ILE A 118 -19.70 -47.60 -62.53
N SER A 119 -20.35 -48.58 -63.17
CA SER A 119 -21.81 -48.64 -63.30
C SER A 119 -22.53 -48.73 -61.95
N SER A 120 -21.89 -49.28 -60.91
CA SER A 120 -22.44 -49.29 -59.55
C SER A 120 -22.59 -47.89 -58.95
N VAL A 121 -21.95 -46.88 -59.53
CA VAL A 121 -22.03 -45.46 -59.12
C VAL A 121 -22.81 -44.63 -60.14
N VAL A 122 -22.61 -44.86 -61.43
CA VAL A 122 -23.18 -44.04 -62.52
C VAL A 122 -24.58 -44.51 -62.95
N SER A 123 -24.85 -45.82 -62.92
CA SER A 123 -26.12 -46.41 -63.37
C SER A 123 -26.51 -47.61 -62.48
N PRO A 124 -26.85 -47.34 -61.21
CA PRO A 124 -27.11 -48.41 -60.24
C PRO A 124 -28.41 -49.18 -60.49
N TYR A 125 -29.31 -48.64 -61.32
CA TYR A 125 -30.58 -49.25 -61.70
C TYR A 125 -30.41 -50.57 -62.47
N GLU A 126 -29.30 -50.73 -63.19
CA GLU A 126 -29.04 -51.94 -63.97
C GLU A 126 -28.65 -53.14 -63.09
N ASP A 127 -28.27 -52.93 -61.82
CA ASP A 127 -27.84 -54.01 -60.93
C ASP A 127 -28.11 -53.70 -59.43
N THR A 128 -29.39 -53.51 -59.09
CA THR A 128 -29.86 -53.22 -57.71
C THR A 128 -29.44 -54.29 -56.69
N LYS A 129 -29.25 -55.54 -57.14
CA LYS A 129 -28.78 -56.65 -56.32
C LYS A 129 -27.31 -56.48 -55.94
N ARG A 130 -26.45 -56.15 -56.90
CA ARG A 130 -25.02 -55.89 -56.65
C ARG A 130 -24.81 -54.65 -55.80
N THR A 131 -25.58 -53.59 -56.05
CA THR A 131 -25.56 -52.36 -55.25
C THR A 131 -25.84 -52.63 -53.77
N ARG A 132 -26.93 -53.36 -53.47
CA ARG A 132 -27.26 -53.73 -52.07
C ARG A 132 -26.22 -54.66 -51.45
N MET A 133 -25.62 -55.56 -52.24
CA MET A 133 -24.52 -56.40 -51.76
C MET A 133 -23.28 -55.57 -51.42
N LEU A 134 -22.93 -54.57 -52.23
CA LEU A 134 -21.80 -53.67 -51.97
C LEU A 134 -22.05 -52.84 -50.71
N VAL A 135 -23.24 -52.25 -50.57
CA VAL A 135 -23.62 -51.48 -49.37
C VAL A 135 -23.59 -52.36 -48.11
N SER A 136 -24.16 -53.57 -48.19
CA SER A 136 -24.12 -54.52 -47.08
C SER A 136 -22.69 -54.92 -46.69
N ALA A 137 -21.79 -55.09 -47.66
CA ALA A 137 -20.40 -55.43 -47.37
C ALA A 137 -19.68 -54.28 -46.63
N LEU A 138 -19.91 -53.03 -47.06
CA LEU A 138 -19.35 -51.84 -46.41
C LEU A 138 -19.89 -51.66 -44.99
N ILE A 139 -21.19 -51.80 -44.77
CA ILE A 139 -21.80 -51.69 -43.44
C ILE A 139 -21.19 -52.71 -42.47
N ASN A 140 -21.07 -53.97 -42.90
CA ASN A 140 -20.51 -55.03 -42.05
C ASN A 140 -19.02 -54.77 -41.72
N TYR A 141 -18.26 -54.25 -42.68
CA TYR A 141 -16.86 -53.86 -42.44
C TYR A 141 -16.73 -52.74 -41.43
N ILE A 142 -17.59 -51.72 -41.54
CA ILE A 142 -17.56 -50.57 -40.64
C ILE A 142 -17.99 -50.98 -39.23
N ARG A 143 -19.04 -51.81 -39.11
CA ARG A 143 -19.41 -52.42 -37.82
C ARG A 143 -18.27 -53.25 -37.24
N TYR A 144 -17.58 -54.07 -38.03
CA TYR A 144 -16.40 -54.80 -37.56
C TYR A 144 -15.30 -53.85 -37.07
N LYS A 145 -15.02 -52.79 -37.82
CA LYS A 145 -14.03 -51.77 -37.48
C LYS A 145 -14.34 -51.05 -36.15
N TYR A 146 -15.59 -50.64 -35.93
CA TYR A 146 -15.96 -49.84 -34.75
C TYR A 146 -16.54 -50.64 -33.56
N ILE A 147 -16.93 -51.89 -33.76
CA ILE A 147 -17.47 -52.74 -32.68
C ILE A 147 -16.42 -53.76 -32.24
N VAL A 148 -15.66 -54.34 -33.17
CA VAL A 148 -14.72 -55.43 -32.84
C VAL A 148 -13.30 -54.93 -32.62
N LEU A 149 -12.82 -53.97 -33.43
CA LEU A 149 -11.43 -53.48 -33.30
C LEU A 149 -11.26 -52.38 -32.26
N THR A 150 -12.28 -51.55 -32.03
CA THR A 150 -12.23 -50.44 -31.06
C THR A 150 -12.86 -50.76 -29.70
N GLN A 151 -13.38 -51.98 -29.49
CA GLN A 151 -13.71 -52.41 -28.14
C GLN A 151 -12.42 -52.49 -27.30
N PRO A 152 -12.31 -51.75 -26.18
CA PRO A 152 -11.19 -51.93 -25.28
C PRO A 152 -11.22 -53.36 -24.77
N LYS A 153 -10.10 -54.08 -24.92
CA LYS A 153 -9.93 -55.41 -24.35
C LYS A 153 -10.23 -55.30 -22.85
N ILE A 154 -10.98 -56.25 -22.29
CA ILE A 154 -11.43 -56.24 -20.88
C ILE A 154 -10.26 -55.96 -19.92
N SER A 155 -9.05 -56.45 -20.23
CA SER A 155 -7.81 -56.19 -19.48
C SER A 155 -7.41 -54.71 -19.37
N SER A 156 -7.78 -53.88 -20.35
CA SER A 156 -7.50 -52.44 -20.38
C SER A 156 -8.47 -51.65 -19.50
N ILE A 157 -9.68 -52.13 -19.27
CA ILE A 157 -10.69 -51.46 -18.44
C ILE A 157 -10.35 -51.64 -16.96
N GLU A 158 -9.88 -52.82 -16.57
CA GLU A 158 -9.46 -53.10 -15.19
C GLU A 158 -8.20 -52.30 -14.81
N GLN A 159 -7.27 -52.10 -15.75
CA GLN A 159 -6.11 -51.22 -15.55
C GLN A 159 -6.50 -49.76 -15.40
N MET A 160 -7.40 -49.25 -16.26
CA MET A 160 -7.89 -47.87 -16.12
C MET A 160 -8.59 -47.61 -14.79
N ARG A 161 -9.33 -48.60 -14.26
CA ARG A 161 -9.97 -48.48 -12.94
C ARG A 161 -8.95 -48.44 -11.80
N ALA A 162 -7.90 -49.27 -11.89
CA ALA A 162 -6.82 -49.24 -10.90
C ALA A 162 -6.09 -47.88 -10.92
N ASP A 163 -5.79 -47.36 -12.11
CA ASP A 163 -5.15 -46.05 -12.26
C ASP A 163 -6.04 -44.89 -11.73
N GLU A 164 -7.36 -44.98 -11.94
CA GLU A 164 -8.33 -44.02 -11.38
C GLU A 164 -8.41 -44.09 -9.85
N GLU A 165 -8.42 -45.29 -9.27
CA GLU A 165 -8.42 -45.48 -7.81
C GLU A 165 -7.13 -44.91 -7.17
N ASP A 166 -5.97 -45.15 -7.78
CA ASP A 166 -4.69 -44.61 -7.30
C ASP A 166 -4.66 -43.07 -7.36
N MET A 167 -5.18 -42.47 -8.43
CA MET A 167 -5.32 -41.02 -8.57
C MET A 167 -6.27 -40.43 -7.51
N LEU A 168 -7.37 -41.12 -7.18
CA LEU A 168 -8.29 -40.69 -6.13
C LEU A 168 -7.64 -40.74 -4.74
N ILE A 169 -6.83 -41.76 -4.47
CA ILE A 169 -6.07 -41.85 -3.22
C ILE A 169 -5.06 -40.71 -3.11
N GLU A 170 -4.28 -40.44 -4.16
CA GLU A 170 -3.28 -39.36 -4.15
C GLU A 170 -3.92 -37.98 -3.93
N THR A 171 -5.05 -37.72 -4.61
CA THR A 171 -5.79 -36.46 -4.44
C THR A 171 -6.39 -36.33 -3.05
N GLN A 172 -6.91 -37.41 -2.47
CA GLN A 172 -7.41 -37.42 -1.10
C GLN A 172 -6.29 -37.14 -0.08
N GLU A 173 -5.09 -37.71 -0.26
CA GLU A 173 -3.94 -37.39 0.59
C GLU A 173 -3.52 -35.92 0.49
N LYS A 174 -3.51 -35.33 -0.72
CA LYS A 174 -3.20 -33.90 -0.91
C LYS A 174 -4.22 -33.00 -0.20
N VAL A 175 -5.50 -33.36 -0.27
CA VAL A 175 -6.57 -32.64 0.43
C VAL A 175 -6.39 -32.72 1.94
N GLU A 176 -6.10 -33.90 2.49
CA GLU A 176 -5.88 -34.06 3.94
C GLU A 176 -4.63 -33.32 4.44
N ARG A 177 -3.53 -33.31 3.66
CA ARG A 177 -2.35 -32.46 3.97
C ARG A 177 -2.71 -30.98 3.99
N SER A 178 -3.52 -30.54 3.02
CA SER A 178 -3.96 -29.14 2.91
C SER A 178 -4.87 -28.73 4.08
N LYS A 179 -5.79 -29.61 4.50
CA LYS A 179 -6.62 -29.38 5.70
C LYS A 179 -5.78 -29.22 6.96
N ARG A 180 -4.76 -30.06 7.16
CA ARG A 180 -3.85 -29.93 8.32
C ARG A 180 -3.08 -28.60 8.29
N ALA A 181 -2.56 -28.20 7.13
CA ALA A 181 -1.88 -26.93 6.97
C ALA A 181 -2.80 -25.72 7.28
N LEU A 182 -4.07 -25.78 6.89
CA LEU A 182 -5.05 -24.75 7.23
C LEU A 182 -5.29 -24.65 8.74
N LEU A 183 -5.40 -25.78 9.44
CA LEU A 183 -5.54 -25.79 10.91
C LEU A 183 -4.31 -25.17 11.60
N ASP A 184 -3.10 -25.41 11.09
CA ASP A 184 -1.88 -24.79 11.60
C ASP A 184 -1.84 -23.27 11.36
N VAL A 185 -2.30 -22.81 10.20
CA VAL A 185 -2.44 -21.39 9.88
C VAL A 185 -3.48 -20.72 10.79
N GLU A 186 -4.61 -21.37 11.05
CA GLU A 186 -5.62 -20.86 11.98
C GLU A 186 -5.07 -20.79 13.41
N ALA A 187 -4.37 -21.83 13.86
CA ALA A 187 -3.77 -21.85 15.19
C ALA A 187 -2.69 -20.77 15.36
N THR A 188 -1.85 -20.53 14.34
CA THR A 188 -0.86 -19.45 14.37
C THR A 188 -1.53 -18.08 14.33
N ARG A 189 -2.60 -17.90 13.56
CA ARG A 189 -3.41 -16.67 13.57
C ARG A 189 -3.97 -16.37 14.97
N GLU A 190 -4.56 -17.36 15.65
CA GLU A 190 -5.08 -17.17 17.01
C GLU A 190 -3.95 -16.83 18.01
N ARG A 191 -2.78 -17.45 17.88
CA ARG A 191 -1.60 -17.11 18.71
C ARG A 191 -1.08 -15.69 18.48
N LEU A 192 -1.21 -15.15 17.26
CA LEU A 192 -0.72 -13.81 16.91
C LEU A 192 -1.71 -12.69 17.25
N LYS A 193 -3.01 -12.98 17.43
CA LYS A 193 -4.03 -11.96 17.77
C LYS A 193 -3.65 -11.12 19.00
N PRO A 194 -3.21 -11.69 20.15
CA PRO A 194 -2.84 -10.91 21.32
C PRO A 194 -1.68 -9.95 21.07
N ALA A 195 -0.66 -10.40 20.32
CA ALA A 195 0.48 -9.58 19.96
C ALA A 195 0.04 -8.40 19.07
N LEU A 196 -0.84 -8.65 18.08
CA LEU A 196 -1.38 -7.61 17.22
C LEU A 196 -2.24 -6.60 17.99
N THR A 197 -3.03 -7.05 18.97
CA THR A 197 -3.80 -6.14 19.83
C THR A 197 -2.89 -5.28 20.71
N LYS A 198 -1.78 -5.85 21.20
CA LYS A 198 -0.78 -5.09 21.97
C LYS A 198 -0.12 -4.02 21.10
N VAL A 199 0.34 -4.37 19.90
CA VAL A 199 0.93 -3.41 18.95
C VAL A 199 -0.04 -2.27 18.60
N LYS A 200 -1.33 -2.57 18.42
CA LYS A 200 -2.35 -1.54 18.20
C LYS A 200 -2.52 -0.62 19.41
N HIS A 201 -2.43 -1.16 20.62
CA HIS A 201 -2.48 -0.37 21.84
C HIS A 201 -1.23 0.52 21.97
N ASP A 202 -0.05 -0.06 21.80
CA ASP A 202 1.24 0.65 21.87
C ASP A 202 1.29 1.81 20.86
N ARG A 203 0.77 1.60 19.65
CA ARG A 203 0.62 2.68 18.65
C ARG A 203 -0.27 3.81 19.12
N LYS A 204 -1.42 3.51 19.76
CA LYS A 204 -2.31 4.55 20.29
C LYS A 204 -1.64 5.35 21.42
N VAL A 205 -0.83 4.69 22.25
CA VAL A 205 -0.06 5.36 23.30
C VAL A 205 0.96 6.31 22.68
N LEU A 206 1.72 5.87 21.68
CA LEU A 206 2.66 6.72 20.95
C LEU A 206 1.99 7.92 20.27
N ASP A 207 0.83 7.72 19.64
CA ASP A 207 0.07 8.80 19.01
C ASP A 207 -0.37 9.86 20.05
N GLU A 208 -0.74 9.43 21.26
CA GLU A 208 -1.10 10.35 22.35
C GLU A 208 0.13 11.07 22.94
N GLU A 209 1.25 10.36 23.13
CA GLU A 209 2.52 10.97 23.54
C GLU A 209 2.97 12.04 22.54
N LEU A 210 2.89 11.77 21.24
CA LEU A 210 3.19 12.76 20.19
C LEU A 210 2.26 13.98 20.27
N ARG A 211 0.98 13.78 20.58
CA ARG A 211 0.02 14.88 20.77
C ARG A 211 0.42 15.75 21.96
N THR A 212 0.77 15.13 23.10
CA THR A 212 1.23 15.88 24.28
C THR A 212 2.55 16.61 24.01
N LEU A 213 3.50 15.99 23.31
CA LEU A 213 4.73 16.65 22.89
C LEU A 213 4.46 17.84 21.98
N GLY A 214 3.51 17.73 21.05
CA GLY A 214 3.05 18.85 20.22
C GLY A 214 2.55 20.02 21.06
N GLN A 215 1.69 19.76 22.06
CA GLN A 215 1.19 20.79 22.98
C GLN A 215 2.31 21.43 23.82
N THR A 216 3.25 20.62 24.32
CA THR A 216 4.39 21.17 25.09
C THR A 216 5.31 22.02 24.21
N LYS A 217 5.50 21.64 22.94
CA LYS A 217 6.25 22.43 21.97
C LYS A 217 5.57 23.77 21.71
N GLU A 218 4.25 23.77 21.51
CA GLU A 218 3.48 25.01 21.33
C GLU A 218 3.58 25.93 22.56
N ALA A 219 3.42 25.39 23.77
CA ALA A 219 3.57 26.14 25.01
C ALA A 219 5.00 26.71 25.19
N LEU A 220 6.03 25.95 24.78
CA LEU A 220 7.41 26.43 24.78
C LEU A 220 7.60 27.55 23.76
N THR A 221 7.04 27.44 22.55
CA THR A 221 7.14 28.50 21.55
C THR A 221 6.47 29.79 22.02
N THR A 222 5.28 29.71 22.64
CA THR A 222 4.62 30.90 23.20
C THR A 222 5.44 31.51 24.35
N SER A 223 6.03 30.67 25.21
CA SER A 223 6.88 31.15 26.31
C SER A 223 8.16 31.81 25.78
N ILE A 224 8.77 31.28 24.72
CA ILE A 224 9.93 31.91 24.06
C ILE A 224 9.53 33.27 23.48
N GLU A 225 8.40 33.35 22.77
CA GLU A 225 7.90 34.62 22.21
C GLU A 225 7.63 35.66 23.32
N GLU A 226 7.05 35.25 24.44
CA GLU A 226 6.84 36.12 25.61
C GLU A 226 8.17 36.59 26.20
N HIS A 227 9.15 35.69 26.35
CA HIS A 227 10.49 36.06 26.82
C HIS A 227 11.18 37.04 25.88
N GLU A 228 11.05 36.88 24.57
CA GLU A 228 11.59 37.82 23.58
C GLU A 228 10.92 39.20 23.67
N ARG A 229 9.59 39.24 23.89
CA ARG A 229 8.87 40.50 24.14
C ARG A 229 9.34 41.19 25.41
N VAL A 230 9.40 40.48 26.53
CA VAL A 230 9.89 41.04 27.81
C VAL A 230 11.33 41.52 27.69
N LYS A 231 12.18 40.77 26.98
CA LYS A 231 13.56 41.20 26.70
C LYS A 231 13.59 42.50 25.90
N ALA A 232 12.75 42.63 24.87
CA ALA A 232 12.65 43.86 24.08
C ALA A 232 12.21 45.05 24.94
N GLU A 233 11.19 44.88 25.78
CA GLU A 233 10.70 45.90 26.73
C GLU A 233 11.80 46.33 27.72
N LEU A 234 12.50 45.38 28.34
CA LEU A 234 13.61 45.69 29.26
C LEU A 234 14.77 46.41 28.56
N THR A 235 15.08 46.05 27.30
CA THR A 235 16.09 46.78 26.53
C THR A 235 15.67 48.20 26.18
N ALA A 236 14.38 48.41 25.88
CA ALA A 236 13.81 49.74 25.63
C ALA A 236 13.87 50.58 26.91
N GLU A 237 13.37 50.07 28.05
CA GLU A 237 13.46 50.76 29.34
C GLU A 237 14.90 51.07 29.75
N SER A 238 15.84 50.13 29.52
CA SER A 238 17.26 50.37 29.79
C SER A 238 17.81 51.51 28.94
N SER A 239 17.40 51.59 27.66
CA SER A 239 17.80 52.67 26.76
C SER A 239 17.23 54.03 27.19
N GLU A 240 15.96 54.08 27.62
CA GLU A 240 15.33 55.29 28.14
C GLU A 240 16.02 55.76 29.44
N ARG A 241 16.29 54.83 30.37
CA ARG A 241 17.03 55.15 31.60
C ARG A 241 18.44 55.67 31.29
N ARG A 242 19.14 55.11 30.28
CA ARG A 242 20.45 55.63 29.83
C ARG A 242 20.35 57.04 29.26
N GLN A 243 19.32 57.34 28.48
CA GLN A 243 19.10 58.70 27.94
C GLN A 243 18.85 59.71 29.06
N VAL A 244 18.05 59.35 30.06
CA VAL A 244 17.82 60.21 31.24
C VAL A 244 19.11 60.45 32.02
N ILE A 245 19.94 59.42 32.21
CA ILE A 245 21.23 59.54 32.90
C ILE A 245 22.18 60.46 32.12
N GLU A 246 22.30 60.31 30.80
CA GLU A 246 23.13 61.19 29.98
C GLU A 246 22.61 62.65 29.98
N ALA A 247 21.29 62.86 29.91
CA ALA A 247 20.70 64.19 30.04
C ALA A 247 21.03 64.83 31.41
N LYS A 248 20.89 64.07 32.51
CA LYS A 248 21.24 64.53 33.86
C LYS A 248 22.74 64.80 34.03
N LYS A 249 23.59 64.04 33.33
CA LYS A 249 25.04 64.25 33.32
C LYS A 249 25.43 65.52 32.58
N GLU A 250 24.79 65.84 31.46
CA GLU A 250 24.97 67.12 30.75
C GLU A 250 24.45 68.31 31.58
N GLU A 251 23.28 68.18 32.23
CA GLU A 251 22.80 69.18 33.19
C GLU A 251 23.82 69.40 34.33
N LEU A 252 24.37 68.33 34.90
CA LEU A 252 25.41 68.42 35.94
C LEU A 252 26.69 69.08 35.41
N LYS A 253 27.15 68.79 34.19
CA LYS A 253 28.29 69.49 33.58
C LYS A 253 28.03 70.98 33.45
N HIS A 254 26.82 71.38 33.02
CA HIS A 254 26.43 72.78 32.91
C HIS A 254 26.37 73.46 34.29
N VAL A 255 25.86 72.79 35.32
CA VAL A 255 25.90 73.32 36.69
C VAL A 255 27.34 73.46 37.16
N THR A 256 28.19 72.48 36.87
CA THR A 256 29.60 72.50 37.25
C THR A 256 30.37 73.63 36.54
N SER A 257 30.10 73.90 35.25
CA SER A 257 30.70 75.03 34.53
C SER A 257 30.26 76.38 35.12
N LEU A 258 28.99 76.53 35.51
CA LEU A 258 28.50 77.72 36.20
C LEU A 258 29.16 77.92 37.57
N VAL A 259 29.48 76.85 38.30
CA VAL A 259 30.20 76.92 39.59
C VAL A 259 31.68 77.28 39.39
N VAL A 260 32.27 76.91 38.25
CA VAL A 260 33.68 77.19 37.92
C VAL A 260 33.89 78.61 37.36
N GLU A 261 32.85 79.36 37.00
CA GLU A 261 32.98 80.73 36.46
C GLU A 261 33.25 81.84 37.49
N ASN A 262 33.56 81.54 38.76
CA ASN A 262 33.98 82.60 39.71
C ASN A 262 34.91 82.12 40.86
N PRO A 263 36.09 81.54 40.57
CA PRO A 263 37.05 81.15 41.60
C PRO A 263 37.58 82.36 42.39
N GLU A 264 37.67 83.53 41.75
CA GLU A 264 38.21 84.75 42.36
C GLU A 264 37.32 85.29 43.51
N LYS A 265 35.99 85.25 43.35
CA LYS A 265 35.05 85.67 44.40
C LYS A 265 35.01 84.73 45.61
N VAL A 266 35.32 83.44 45.41
CA VAL A 266 35.36 82.46 46.51
C VAL A 266 36.65 82.60 47.32
N VAL A 267 37.79 82.82 46.65
CA VAL A 267 39.09 83.04 47.32
C VAL A 267 39.11 84.35 48.12
N GLU A 268 38.52 85.43 47.61
CA GLU A 268 38.43 86.70 48.37
C GLU A 268 37.54 86.58 49.61
N LYS A 269 36.44 85.82 49.55
CA LYS A 269 35.59 85.58 50.72
C LYS A 269 36.30 84.74 51.77
N HIS A 270 37.10 83.75 51.36
CA HIS A 270 37.89 82.93 52.28
C HIS A 270 38.96 83.75 53.00
N LYS A 271 39.73 84.58 52.27
CA LYS A 271 40.73 85.48 52.90
C LYS A 271 40.11 86.44 53.91
N LYS A 272 38.95 87.05 53.58
CA LYS A 272 38.23 87.94 54.51
C LYS A 272 37.66 87.19 55.72
N SER A 273 37.36 85.89 55.60
CA SER A 273 36.93 85.05 56.72
C SER A 273 38.09 84.70 57.65
N GLU A 274 39.25 84.34 57.09
CA GLU A 274 40.46 84.01 57.85
C GLU A 274 41.00 85.23 58.62
N GLU A 275 40.97 86.42 58.01
CA GLU A 275 41.33 87.68 58.69
C GLU A 275 40.38 88.00 59.86
N ARG A 276 39.08 87.74 59.71
CA ARG A 276 38.09 87.91 60.78
C ARG A 276 38.29 86.90 61.91
N GLU A 277 38.59 85.65 61.58
CA GLU A 277 38.83 84.62 62.58
C GLU A 277 40.10 84.89 63.38
N ALA A 278 41.18 85.35 62.73
CA ALA A 278 42.41 85.77 63.40
C ALA A 278 42.20 86.97 64.35
N ALA A 279 41.37 87.94 63.96
CA ALA A 279 41.03 89.08 64.81
C ALA A 279 40.18 88.67 66.04
N LEU A 280 39.25 87.73 65.85
CA LEU A 280 38.44 87.18 66.94
C LEU A 280 39.25 86.34 67.93
N ARG A 281 40.24 85.56 67.45
CA ARG A 281 41.14 84.82 68.34
C ARG A 281 42.00 85.74 69.20
N ARG A 282 42.59 86.81 68.62
CA ARG A 282 43.36 87.80 69.40
C ARG A 282 42.52 88.51 70.46
N THR A 283 41.28 88.85 70.15
CA THR A 283 40.37 89.48 71.13
C THR A 283 39.94 88.49 72.21
N LEU A 284 39.78 87.20 71.89
CA LEU A 284 39.50 86.17 72.89
C LEU A 284 40.68 86.00 73.86
N ASP A 285 41.91 85.95 73.35
CA ASP A 285 43.12 85.81 74.15
C ASP A 285 43.34 87.03 75.08
N GLU A 286 43.09 88.25 74.59
CA GLU A 286 43.12 89.46 75.43
C GLU A 286 42.08 89.44 76.56
N LYS A 287 40.87 88.91 76.29
CA LYS A 287 39.83 88.80 77.31
C LYS A 287 40.13 87.71 78.34
N LEU A 288 40.73 86.60 77.93
CA LEU A 288 41.20 85.54 78.84
C LEU A 288 42.33 86.04 79.75
N ALA A 289 43.27 86.83 79.22
CA ALA A 289 44.35 87.46 80.01
C ALA A 289 43.82 88.49 81.02
N LYS A 290 42.78 89.26 80.66
CA LYS A 290 42.12 90.18 81.60
C LYS A 290 41.38 89.42 82.71
N LEU A 291 40.75 88.28 82.39
CA LEU A 291 40.06 87.45 83.39
C LEU A 291 41.02 86.75 84.36
N SER A 292 42.20 86.32 83.91
CA SER A 292 43.22 85.73 84.80
C SER A 292 43.75 86.76 85.80
N ALA A 293 44.05 87.99 85.36
CA ALA A 293 44.50 89.07 86.25
C ALA A 293 43.44 89.47 87.30
N VAL A 294 42.15 89.39 86.97
CA VAL A 294 41.03 89.62 87.91
C VAL A 294 40.91 88.48 88.93
N ARG A 295 41.25 87.24 88.53
CA ARG A 295 41.21 86.06 89.40
C ARG A 295 42.32 86.07 90.45
N GLU A 296 43.52 86.53 90.11
CA GLU A 296 44.61 86.72 91.08
C GLU A 296 44.27 87.80 92.11
N ARG A 297 43.78 88.98 91.68
CA ARG A 297 43.39 90.08 92.57
C ARG A 297 42.23 89.74 93.52
N THR A 298 41.34 88.82 93.14
CA THR A 298 40.23 88.35 94.01
C THR A 298 40.63 87.21 94.95
N SER A 299 41.79 86.60 94.77
CA SER A 299 42.36 85.65 95.73
C SER A 299 43.05 86.38 96.90
N ASP A 300 43.81 87.43 96.61
CA ASP A 300 44.48 88.28 97.62
C ASP A 300 43.49 89.03 98.53
N TRP A 301 42.33 89.43 97.97
CA TRP A 301 41.26 90.06 98.75
C TRP A 301 40.56 89.09 99.72
N ARG A 302 40.51 87.79 99.38
CA ARG A 302 39.93 86.76 100.26
C ARG A 302 40.85 86.41 101.43
N GLU A 303 42.17 86.37 101.23
CA GLU A 303 43.14 86.13 102.30
C GLU A 303 43.23 87.28 103.31
N THR A 304 43.15 88.53 102.83
CA THR A 304 43.22 89.73 103.67
C THR A 304 41.97 89.92 104.55
N ASN A 305 40.77 89.61 104.04
CA ASN A 305 39.54 89.65 104.83
C ASN A 305 39.43 88.52 105.88
N GLY A 306 39.99 87.33 105.59
CA GLY A 306 40.05 86.23 106.56
C GLY A 306 40.88 86.58 107.81
N ARG A 307 41.98 87.32 107.64
CA ARG A 307 42.81 87.81 108.75
C ARG A 307 42.15 88.92 109.56
N PHE A 308 41.39 89.82 108.91
CA PHE A 308 40.67 90.91 109.60
C PHE A 308 39.54 90.39 110.50
N GLY A 309 38.80 89.36 110.05
CA GLY A 309 37.77 88.71 110.85
C GLY A 309 38.31 88.04 112.13
N GLY A 310 39.51 87.46 112.07
CA GLY A 310 40.19 86.86 113.23
C GLY A 310 40.67 87.88 114.27
N LEU A 311 41.15 89.05 113.83
CA LEU A 311 41.58 90.15 114.70
C LEU A 311 40.41 90.82 115.44
N MET A 312 39.28 91.03 114.75
CA MET A 312 38.07 91.63 115.36
C MET A 312 37.45 90.73 116.44
N LYS A 313 37.56 89.40 116.32
CA LYS A 313 37.09 88.45 117.34
C LYS A 313 37.96 88.50 118.61
N LYS A 314 39.28 88.60 118.46
CA LYS A 314 40.22 88.79 119.58
C LYS A 314 40.02 90.14 120.30
N ALA A 315 39.75 91.21 119.56
CA ALA A 315 39.51 92.53 120.15
C ALA A 315 38.20 92.60 120.98
N ARG A 316 37.17 91.82 120.62
CA ARG A 316 35.93 91.71 121.42
C ARG A 316 36.10 90.87 122.68
N GLY A 317 36.89 89.80 122.64
CA GLY A 317 37.21 89.00 123.84
C GLY A 317 37.94 89.81 124.90
N ILE A 318 38.95 90.59 124.51
CA ILE A 318 39.73 91.42 125.43
C ILE A 318 38.88 92.52 126.09
N ARG A 319 37.88 93.09 125.40
CA ARG A 319 36.96 94.07 126.00
C ARG A 319 35.95 93.44 126.96
N ALA A 320 35.51 92.21 126.69
CA ALA A 320 34.59 91.49 127.58
C ALA A 320 35.29 91.01 128.87
N ASP A 321 36.57 90.62 128.79
CA ASP A 321 37.33 90.16 129.96
C ASP A 321 37.79 91.34 130.85
N ARG A 322 37.97 92.54 130.28
CA ARG A 322 38.32 93.75 131.06
C ARG A 322 37.15 94.31 131.86
N ALA A 323 35.91 94.17 131.36
CA ALA A 323 34.71 94.63 132.08
C ALA A 323 34.31 93.75 133.27
N LYS A 324 34.87 92.54 133.41
CA LYS A 324 34.65 91.65 134.58
C LYS A 324 35.67 91.83 135.70
N MET A 325 36.70 92.68 135.51
CA MET A 325 37.80 92.88 136.46
C MET A 325 37.77 94.26 137.15
N GLU A 326 36.72 95.07 136.92
CA GLU A 326 36.51 96.39 137.54
C GLU A 326 35.15 96.48 138.28
N GLU A 327 34.62 95.34 138.76
CA GLU A 327 33.63 95.26 139.85
C GLU A 327 34.31 94.93 141.18
#